data_AF-A0A4R4DWW8-F1
#
_entry.id   AF-A0A4R4DWW8-F1
#
_cell.length_a   1.000
_cell.length_b   1.000
_cell.length_c   1.000
_cell.angle_alpha   90.00
_cell.angle_beta   90.00
_cell.angle_gamma   90.00
#
_symmetry.space_group_name_H-M   'P 1'
#
loop_
_entity.id
_entity.type
_entity.pdbx_description
1 polymer ?
#
loop_
_entity_poly.entity_id
_entity_poly.type
_entity_poly.pdbx_seq_one_letter_code
_entity_poly.pdbx_strand_id
1 'polypeptide(L)'
;MVRKGQGSEVVADFQAGIDRVRLENHALTSFDAVKAALKQVGADVTLSLGGETLVFRNLQLGALTRQDFFLPTDPAHPGMRLTFGDDFNAFSGSASGVGSTWKTTYKIGEQLRTLSSNKEAEYYSDASVGMNPFSIQGGVLDITAAPGSNPLGLAYNSGLITTAKSFAQQYGYFEVRAQLPAGQGFWPAFWLLPANGGWPPEIDIFEVLGNDPTTAYASFGSKTGGGATQTVRMLPDLSQGFHTFGLDWQADRLRWYVDGNQVAEAATPADMHQPMYMLLNLAVGDTGSWPGQYDASKPTAHMLIDHVKAWQHAAATPMLAAIAGPADAIRAGGSYTLQSDGKLDLYDLRKAWSAISLDAAGLSPHVTHLVQGSAFDDQVRAGAGTLNFLGGAGDDSFWFGSGASRVFGNAGDDLFILSKGRIAAGDQICDFQRDLPGATEHDMLRLEGFSAAAHLDLKGSTGAVQSYQVVDGAYVSPVIFIQTVGGGTLTTADYVFA
;
A
#
# COMPACT_ATOMS: atom_id res chain seq x y z
N MET A 1 -4.00 15.06 26.19
CA MET A 1 -3.65 15.74 24.91
C MET A 1 -2.76 16.90 25.28
N VAL A 2 -1.54 16.95 24.76
CA VAL A 2 -0.50 17.89 25.20
C VAL A 2 -0.12 18.80 24.05
N ARG A 3 -0.31 20.11 24.21
CA ARG A 3 -0.04 21.12 23.18
C ARG A 3 1.19 21.93 23.54
N LYS A 4 2.07 22.17 22.56
CA LYS A 4 3.28 22.97 22.76
C LYS A 4 2.93 24.36 23.29
N GLY A 5 3.62 24.80 24.34
CA GLY A 5 3.44 26.11 24.95
C GLY A 5 2.33 26.17 26.02
N GLN A 6 1.77 25.03 26.43
CA GLN A 6 0.79 24.94 27.53
C GLN A 6 1.42 24.57 28.88
N GLY A 7 2.75 24.44 28.94
CA GLY A 7 3.47 24.08 30.14
C GLY A 7 3.64 22.57 30.33
N SER A 8 4.21 22.19 31.47
CA SER A 8 4.42 20.79 31.83
C SER A 8 3.16 20.17 32.44
N GLU A 9 2.84 18.94 32.05
CA GLU A 9 1.62 18.24 32.45
C GLU A 9 1.93 16.97 33.24
N VAL A 10 0.99 16.56 34.10
CA VAL A 10 1.06 15.32 34.87
C VAL A 10 -0.23 14.54 34.63
N VAL A 11 -0.09 13.28 34.20
CA VAL A 11 -1.19 12.33 34.04
C VAL A 11 -1.05 11.28 35.13
N ALA A 12 -2.05 11.24 36.02
CA ALA A 12 -1.99 10.44 37.24
C ALA A 12 -2.50 9.00 37.05
N ASP A 13 -3.30 8.77 36.02
CA ASP A 13 -4.10 7.57 35.80
C ASP A 13 -3.89 6.95 34.41
N PHE A 14 -2.78 7.30 33.75
CA PHE A 14 -2.45 6.78 32.41
C PHE A 14 -2.26 5.27 32.42
N GLN A 15 -3.10 4.55 31.68
CA GLN A 15 -3.05 3.11 31.51
C GLN A 15 -2.41 2.76 30.16
N ALA A 16 -1.17 2.26 30.17
CA ALA A 16 -0.52 1.81 28.94
C ALA A 16 -1.30 0.67 28.26
N GLY A 17 -1.38 0.72 26.93
CA GLY A 17 -2.21 -0.12 26.07
C GLY A 17 -3.68 0.31 25.99
N ILE A 18 -4.11 1.30 26.79
CA ILE A 18 -5.50 1.76 26.86
C ILE A 18 -5.58 3.26 26.56
N ASP A 19 -4.87 4.08 27.33
CA ASP A 19 -4.82 5.52 27.16
C ASP A 19 -3.80 5.91 26.10
N ARG A 20 -4.04 7.06 25.45
CA ARG A 20 -3.18 7.53 24.36
C ARG A 20 -2.82 9.00 24.49
N VAL A 21 -1.56 9.29 24.19
CA VAL A 21 -0.96 10.62 24.29
C VAL A 21 -0.88 11.22 22.90
N ARG A 22 -1.66 12.29 22.67
CA ARG A 22 -1.49 13.14 21.49
C ARG A 22 -0.57 14.30 21.83
N LEU A 23 0.53 14.40 21.09
CA LEU A 23 1.47 15.52 21.14
C LEU A 23 1.20 16.44 19.94
N GLU A 24 0.68 17.65 20.18
CA GLU A 24 0.43 18.61 19.10
C GLU A 24 1.53 19.66 19.05
N ASN A 25 2.00 19.97 17.83
CA ASN A 25 3.02 20.99 17.54
C ASN A 25 4.37 20.77 18.24
N HIS A 26 4.67 19.53 18.63
CA HIS A 26 5.97 19.12 19.18
C HIS A 26 6.85 18.49 18.10
N ALA A 27 8.17 18.55 18.29
CA ALA A 27 9.15 18.03 17.32
C ALA A 27 9.27 16.49 17.29
N LEU A 28 8.56 15.78 18.17
CA LEU A 28 8.58 14.32 18.25
C LEU A 28 7.56 13.72 17.28
N THR A 29 8.03 13.34 16.09
CA THR A 29 7.18 12.85 14.99
C THR A 29 7.24 11.32 14.78
N SER A 30 8.15 10.62 15.45
CA SER A 30 8.27 9.16 15.40
C SER A 30 8.30 8.54 16.80
N PHE A 31 7.98 7.25 16.90
CA PHE A 31 8.00 6.58 18.20
C PHE A 31 9.43 6.40 18.71
N ASP A 32 10.41 6.26 17.82
CA ASP A 32 11.82 6.22 18.23
C ASP A 32 12.27 7.56 18.81
N ALA A 33 11.80 8.68 18.25
CA ALA A 33 12.04 10.01 18.83
C ALA A 33 11.35 10.16 20.20
N VAL A 34 10.12 9.67 20.35
CA VAL A 34 9.43 9.62 21.66
C VAL A 34 10.20 8.75 22.65
N LYS A 35 10.61 7.56 22.24
CA LYS A 35 11.35 6.60 23.08
C LYS A 35 12.68 7.18 23.54
N ALA A 36 13.40 7.88 22.66
CA ALA A 36 14.64 8.59 23.00
C ALA A 36 14.41 9.74 24.00
N ALA A 37 13.20 10.33 24.00
CA ALA A 37 12.82 11.43 24.88
C ALA A 37 12.16 10.98 26.20
N LEU A 38 11.83 9.68 26.35
CA LEU A 38 11.27 9.12 27.57
C LEU A 38 12.36 8.75 28.59
N LYS A 39 12.06 8.91 29.87
CA LYS A 39 12.95 8.55 30.97
C LYS A 39 12.18 8.03 32.18
N GLN A 40 12.68 6.97 32.82
CA GLN A 40 12.18 6.51 34.12
C GLN A 40 12.68 7.46 35.22
N VAL A 41 11.77 7.96 36.06
CA VAL A 41 12.08 8.81 37.22
C VAL A 41 11.33 8.28 38.44
N GLY A 42 12.01 7.48 39.26
CA GLY A 42 11.37 6.79 40.37
C GLY A 42 10.26 5.85 39.88
N ALA A 43 9.06 5.97 40.45
CA ALA A 43 7.88 5.19 40.03
C ALA A 43 7.21 5.73 38.76
N ASP A 44 7.65 6.90 38.26
CA ASP A 44 6.99 7.62 37.16
C ASP A 44 7.82 7.56 35.88
N VAL A 45 7.19 7.83 34.74
CA VAL A 45 7.87 8.06 33.45
C VAL A 45 7.71 9.51 33.04
N THR A 46 8.79 10.13 32.56
CA THR A 46 8.77 11.51 32.03
C THR A 46 9.09 11.51 30.55
N LEU A 47 8.37 12.31 29.77
CA LEU A 47 8.64 12.60 28.37
C LEU A 47 9.13 14.05 28.23
N SER A 48 10.35 14.23 27.73
CA SER A 48 10.91 15.56 27.44
C SER A 48 10.37 16.10 26.12
N LEU A 49 9.85 17.32 26.14
CA LEU A 49 9.19 17.95 25.00
C LEU A 49 9.93 19.21 24.49
N GLY A 50 11.22 19.34 24.81
CA GLY A 50 12.07 20.45 24.34
C GLY A 50 11.81 21.77 25.07
N GLY A 51 11.63 21.71 26.39
CA GLY A 51 11.35 22.86 27.27
C GLY A 51 10.16 22.62 28.21
N GLU A 52 9.32 21.65 27.86
CA GLU A 52 8.18 21.17 28.65
C GLU A 52 8.39 19.69 29.02
N THR A 53 7.66 19.19 30.01
CA THR A 53 7.72 17.79 30.42
C THR A 53 6.32 17.24 30.65
N LEU A 54 6.04 16.07 30.10
CA LEU A 54 4.85 15.29 30.42
C LEU A 54 5.25 14.16 31.39
N VAL A 55 4.55 14.03 32.50
CA VAL A 55 4.81 13.01 33.52
C VAL A 55 3.66 12.01 33.58
N PHE A 56 3.96 10.72 33.46
CA PHE A 56 3.05 9.61 33.70
C PHE A 56 3.31 9.04 35.08
N ARG A 57 2.33 9.11 35.99
CA ARG A 57 2.49 8.59 37.35
C ARG A 57 2.42 7.07 37.40
N ASN A 58 3.24 6.47 38.25
CA ASN A 58 3.21 5.04 38.57
C ASN A 58 3.28 4.13 37.34
N LEU A 59 4.06 4.54 36.34
CA LEU A 59 4.22 3.84 35.07
C LEU A 59 5.64 3.32 34.93
N GLN A 60 5.79 2.14 34.35
CA GLN A 60 7.10 1.60 33.98
C GLN A 60 7.41 1.97 32.53
N LEU A 61 8.62 2.44 32.26
CA LEU A 61 9.05 2.90 30.93
C LEU A 61 8.86 1.83 29.86
N GLY A 62 9.14 0.57 30.21
CA GLY A 62 8.95 -0.57 29.31
C GLY A 62 7.49 -0.92 29.00
N ALA A 63 6.52 -0.33 29.72
CA ALA A 63 5.09 -0.51 29.44
C ALA A 63 4.62 0.36 28.27
N LEU A 64 5.33 1.44 27.96
CA LEU A 64 4.97 2.34 26.86
C LEU A 64 5.47 1.78 25.51
N THR A 65 4.58 1.75 24.55
CA THR A 65 4.74 1.25 23.19
C THR A 65 4.32 2.32 22.18
N ARG A 66 4.54 2.07 20.88
CA ARG A 66 4.09 2.97 19.81
C ARG A 66 2.57 3.25 19.87
N GLN A 67 1.78 2.31 20.37
CA GLN A 67 0.31 2.42 20.39
C GLN A 67 -0.18 3.45 21.41
N ASP A 68 0.59 3.69 22.47
CA ASP A 68 0.30 4.67 23.53
C ASP A 68 0.42 6.12 23.08
N PHE A 69 0.86 6.37 21.85
CA PHE A 69 1.03 7.71 21.29
C PHE A 69 0.20 7.89 20.02
N PHE A 70 -0.45 9.05 19.90
CA PHE A 70 -0.94 9.57 18.63
C PHE A 70 0.19 10.37 17.99
N LEU A 71 0.97 9.68 17.17
CA LEU A 71 1.97 10.27 16.29
C LEU A 71 1.33 10.44 14.90
N PRO A 72 1.66 11.51 14.16
CA PRO A 72 1.07 11.71 12.83
C PRO A 72 1.24 10.46 11.95
N THR A 73 0.22 10.12 11.13
CA THR A 73 0.45 9.51 9.80
C THR A 73 1.54 10.31 9.11
N ASP A 74 2.44 9.69 8.34
CA ASP A 74 3.57 10.39 7.71
C ASP A 74 3.12 11.76 7.21
N PRO A 75 3.52 12.86 7.88
CA PRO A 75 2.86 14.16 7.75
C PRO A 75 2.95 14.73 6.33
N ALA A 76 3.78 14.12 5.46
CA ALA A 76 3.88 14.42 4.05
C ALA A 76 2.65 14.00 3.23
N HIS A 77 1.94 12.92 3.59
CA HIS A 77 0.87 12.31 2.76
C HIS A 77 -0.45 12.09 3.52
N PRO A 78 -1.14 13.16 3.95
CA PRO A 78 -2.40 13.06 4.67
C PRO A 78 -3.50 12.38 3.83
N GLY A 79 -4.24 11.46 4.43
CA GLY A 79 -5.26 10.68 3.74
C GLY A 79 -4.72 9.48 2.96
N MET A 80 -3.46 9.09 3.15
CA MET A 80 -2.89 7.88 2.57
C MET A 80 -2.41 6.89 3.65
N ARG A 81 -2.43 5.59 3.32
CA ARG A 81 -1.94 4.50 4.18
C ARG A 81 -0.61 4.00 3.64
N LEU A 82 0.43 3.95 4.47
CA LEU A 82 1.70 3.32 4.13
C LEU A 82 1.48 1.82 3.85
N THR A 83 1.92 1.35 2.69
CA THR A 83 1.79 -0.03 2.22
C THR A 83 3.14 -0.70 2.00
N PHE A 84 4.19 0.08 1.79
CA PHE A 84 5.57 -0.36 1.78
C PHE A 84 6.45 0.72 2.40
N GLY A 85 7.47 0.31 3.14
CA GLY A 85 8.49 1.22 3.66
C GLY A 85 9.76 0.47 4.01
N ASP A 86 10.88 1.03 3.56
CA ASP A 86 12.22 0.62 3.98
C ASP A 86 13.01 1.89 4.32
N ASP A 87 13.31 2.06 5.61
CA ASP A 87 14.14 3.16 6.15
C ASP A 87 15.62 2.74 6.24
N PHE A 88 16.02 1.67 5.54
CA PHE A 88 17.38 1.13 5.43
C PHE A 88 18.13 1.01 6.76
N ASN A 89 17.44 0.59 7.82
CA ASN A 89 18.07 0.19 9.09
C ASN A 89 18.88 -1.12 8.95
N ALA A 90 18.56 -1.93 7.94
CA ALA A 90 19.32 -3.12 7.54
C ALA A 90 19.04 -3.44 6.06
N PHE A 91 20.01 -4.03 5.34
CA PHE A 91 19.85 -4.38 3.93
C PHE A 91 19.34 -5.81 3.80
N SER A 92 18.19 -6.00 3.16
CA SER A 92 17.61 -7.31 2.84
C SER A 92 17.53 -7.48 1.32
N GLY A 93 18.63 -7.92 0.71
CA GLY A 93 18.75 -8.06 -0.75
C GLY A 93 19.33 -9.40 -1.19
N SER A 94 18.84 -9.95 -2.31
CA SER A 94 19.40 -11.15 -2.93
C SER A 94 19.22 -11.14 -4.46
N ALA A 95 20.06 -11.89 -5.19
CA ALA A 95 19.97 -11.95 -6.65
C ALA A 95 18.61 -12.48 -7.16
N SER A 96 17.98 -13.40 -6.42
CA SER A 96 16.68 -14.00 -6.78
C SER A 96 15.48 -13.18 -6.31
N GLY A 97 15.64 -12.39 -5.23
CA GLY A 97 14.55 -11.70 -4.55
C GLY A 97 13.66 -12.60 -3.68
N VAL A 98 13.94 -13.90 -3.61
CA VAL A 98 13.09 -14.84 -2.85
C VAL A 98 13.42 -14.73 -1.37
N GLY A 99 12.43 -14.36 -0.57
CA GLY A 99 12.59 -14.20 0.89
C GLY A 99 13.39 -12.95 1.30
N SER A 100 13.68 -12.05 0.37
CA SER A 100 14.32 -10.75 0.63
C SER A 100 13.42 -9.60 0.23
N THR A 101 13.62 -8.43 0.83
CA THR A 101 12.89 -7.20 0.45
C THR A 101 13.23 -6.79 -0.97
N TRP A 102 14.52 -6.87 -1.32
CA TRP A 102 15.05 -6.42 -2.60
C TRP A 102 15.59 -7.60 -3.41
N LYS A 103 15.31 -7.59 -4.71
CA LYS A 103 16.01 -8.36 -5.73
C LYS A 103 17.13 -7.49 -6.33
N THR A 104 18.33 -8.04 -6.53
CA THR A 104 19.52 -7.29 -6.97
C THR A 104 19.88 -7.49 -8.45
N THR A 105 18.95 -8.00 -9.25
CA THR A 105 19.11 -8.19 -10.70
C THR A 105 17.89 -7.65 -11.45
N TYR A 106 18.08 -7.23 -12.69
CA TYR A 106 17.03 -6.77 -13.60
C TYR A 106 16.42 -7.94 -14.38
N LYS A 107 15.13 -8.00 -14.74
CA LYS A 107 13.87 -7.56 -14.10
C LYS A 107 13.16 -8.80 -13.53
N ILE A 108 11.84 -8.77 -13.26
CA ILE A 108 11.13 -10.01 -12.90
C ILE A 108 11.27 -11.09 -13.99
N GLY A 109 11.49 -12.34 -13.59
CA GLY A 109 11.67 -13.46 -14.53
C GLY A 109 13.05 -13.53 -15.21
N GLU A 110 13.90 -12.54 -14.99
CA GLU A 110 15.23 -12.42 -15.60
C GLU A 110 16.31 -12.21 -14.52
N GLN A 111 17.57 -12.48 -14.87
CA GLN A 111 18.73 -12.17 -14.04
C GLN A 111 19.76 -11.34 -14.82
N LEU A 112 19.27 -10.42 -15.65
CA LEU A 112 20.11 -9.45 -16.32
C LEU A 112 20.80 -8.56 -15.28
N ARG A 113 22.04 -8.21 -15.59
CA ARG A 113 22.91 -7.39 -14.73
C ARG A 113 23.46 -6.17 -15.47
N THR A 114 22.82 -5.78 -16.56
CA THR A 114 23.09 -4.56 -17.35
C THR A 114 21.97 -4.43 -18.39
N LEU A 115 21.64 -3.23 -18.84
CA LEU A 115 20.77 -3.03 -20.01
C LEU A 115 21.63 -2.57 -21.21
N SER A 116 22.11 -3.54 -21.97
CA SER A 116 22.97 -3.28 -23.13
C SER A 116 22.31 -2.45 -24.24
N SER A 117 20.98 -2.46 -24.35
CA SER A 117 20.22 -1.61 -25.28
C SER A 117 20.41 -0.12 -25.01
N ASN A 118 20.67 0.24 -23.75
CA ASN A 118 20.92 1.62 -23.31
C ASN A 118 22.40 1.99 -23.38
N LYS A 119 23.27 1.04 -23.77
CA LYS A 119 24.73 1.17 -23.79
C LYS A 119 25.30 1.53 -22.40
N GLU A 120 24.77 0.85 -21.40
CA GLU A 120 25.26 0.85 -20.02
C GLU A 120 26.64 0.18 -19.93
N ALA A 121 27.50 0.74 -19.08
CA ALA A 121 28.91 0.39 -18.87
C ALA A 121 29.14 -0.31 -17.53
N GLU A 122 28.08 -0.51 -16.75
CA GLU A 122 28.11 -1.14 -15.44
C GLU A 122 27.56 -2.56 -15.47
N TYR A 123 28.12 -3.37 -14.58
CA TYR A 123 27.54 -4.62 -14.13
C TYR A 123 26.82 -4.39 -12.80
N TYR A 124 25.50 -4.58 -12.77
CA TYR A 124 24.71 -4.64 -11.55
C TYR A 124 25.12 -5.85 -10.72
N SER A 125 25.92 -5.57 -9.71
CA SER A 125 26.62 -6.52 -8.86
C SER A 125 25.92 -6.68 -7.51
N ASP A 126 26.28 -7.73 -6.79
CA ASP A 126 25.89 -7.96 -5.40
C ASP A 126 26.87 -8.97 -4.75
N ALA A 127 26.70 -9.23 -3.46
CA ALA A 127 27.57 -10.16 -2.72
C ALA A 127 27.66 -11.56 -3.36
N SER A 128 26.64 -12.05 -4.08
CA SER A 128 26.67 -13.39 -4.70
C SER A 128 27.64 -13.50 -5.87
N VAL A 129 28.01 -12.38 -6.48
CA VAL A 129 28.96 -12.31 -7.61
C VAL A 129 30.32 -11.75 -7.18
N GLY A 130 30.57 -11.71 -5.86
CA GLY A 130 31.87 -11.36 -5.27
C GLY A 130 32.15 -9.86 -5.19
N MET A 131 31.18 -9.01 -5.50
CA MET A 131 31.33 -7.56 -5.47
C MET A 131 30.02 -6.91 -5.07
N ASN A 132 30.00 -6.32 -3.88
CA ASN A 132 28.79 -5.76 -3.29
C ASN A 132 28.82 -4.23 -3.39
N PRO A 133 27.97 -3.60 -4.21
CA PRO A 133 27.88 -2.15 -4.34
C PRO A 133 27.04 -1.51 -3.23
N PHE A 134 26.42 -2.32 -2.36
CA PHE A 134 25.49 -1.87 -1.33
C PHE A 134 26.16 -1.80 0.04
N SER A 135 26.06 -0.65 0.70
CA SER A 135 26.43 -0.49 2.10
C SER A 135 25.40 0.35 2.85
N ILE A 136 25.27 0.15 4.17
CA ILE A 136 24.37 0.96 5.01
C ILE A 136 25.20 1.64 6.08
N GLN A 137 25.01 2.95 6.21
CA GLN A 137 25.61 3.75 7.27
C GLN A 137 24.57 4.71 7.85
N GLY A 138 24.25 4.56 9.14
CA GLY A 138 23.37 5.49 9.84
C GLY A 138 21.93 5.53 9.31
N GLY A 139 21.41 4.41 8.80
CA GLY A 139 20.08 4.35 8.19
C GLY A 139 20.03 4.77 6.72
N VAL A 140 21.18 5.05 6.10
CA VAL A 140 21.26 5.42 4.68
C VAL A 140 21.89 4.27 3.90
N LEU A 141 21.21 3.81 2.85
CA LEU A 141 21.76 2.91 1.84
C LEU A 141 22.62 3.70 0.84
N ASP A 142 23.84 3.25 0.60
CA ASP A 142 24.70 3.70 -0.49
C ASP A 142 24.70 2.64 -1.59
N ILE A 143 24.31 3.05 -2.79
CA ILE A 143 24.59 2.33 -4.04
C ILE A 143 25.82 2.98 -4.69
N THR A 144 26.95 2.28 -4.63
CA THR A 144 28.21 2.77 -5.18
C THR A 144 28.43 2.25 -6.61
N ALA A 145 28.67 3.16 -7.54
CA ALA A 145 29.23 2.85 -8.86
C ALA A 145 30.75 3.06 -8.81
N ALA A 146 31.53 2.03 -9.13
CA ALA A 146 33.00 2.09 -9.15
C ALA A 146 33.61 1.15 -10.21
N PRO A 147 34.83 1.42 -10.72
CA PRO A 147 35.45 0.56 -11.70
C PRO A 147 35.90 -0.74 -11.05
N GLY A 148 35.82 -1.85 -11.80
CA GLY A 148 36.28 -3.12 -11.29
C GLY A 148 36.02 -4.27 -12.26
N SER A 149 36.83 -5.32 -12.14
CA SER A 149 36.65 -6.53 -12.94
C SER A 149 35.32 -7.21 -12.61
N ASN A 150 34.50 -7.48 -13.60
CA ASN A 150 33.23 -8.17 -13.43
C ASN A 150 33.01 -9.25 -14.51
N PRO A 151 32.04 -10.15 -14.31
CA PRO A 151 31.79 -11.27 -15.23
C PRO A 151 31.47 -10.89 -16.68
N LEU A 152 30.99 -9.66 -16.94
CA LEU A 152 30.69 -9.18 -18.28
C LEU A 152 31.84 -8.37 -18.90
N GLY A 153 32.96 -8.18 -18.19
CA GLY A 153 34.08 -7.37 -18.65
C GLY A 153 33.74 -5.88 -18.83
N LEU A 154 32.66 -5.42 -18.22
CA LEU A 154 32.23 -4.03 -18.27
C LEU A 154 33.14 -3.15 -17.41
N ALA A 155 33.17 -1.85 -17.68
CA ALA A 155 34.11 -0.94 -17.00
C ALA A 155 33.77 -0.74 -15.52
N TYR A 156 32.48 -0.78 -15.15
CA TYR A 156 31.99 -0.46 -13.82
C TYR A 156 31.24 -1.61 -13.17
N ASN A 157 31.18 -1.55 -11.84
CA ASN A 157 30.21 -2.25 -11.03
C ASN A 157 29.32 -1.22 -10.38
N SER A 158 28.03 -1.51 -10.33
CA SER A 158 27.04 -0.69 -9.66
C SER A 158 25.96 -1.59 -9.07
N GLY A 159 24.91 -0.99 -8.51
CA GLY A 159 23.78 -1.70 -7.93
C GLY A 159 22.45 -1.33 -8.58
N LEU A 160 21.57 -2.32 -8.62
CA LEU A 160 20.14 -2.19 -8.87
C LEU A 160 19.41 -2.97 -7.78
N ILE A 161 18.35 -2.39 -7.22
CA ILE A 161 17.43 -3.05 -6.31
C ILE A 161 16.01 -2.95 -6.84
N THR A 162 15.22 -4.02 -6.71
CA THR A 162 13.82 -4.03 -7.13
C THR A 162 12.92 -4.86 -6.22
N THR A 163 11.65 -4.46 -6.07
CA THR A 163 10.64 -5.17 -5.27
C THR A 163 9.88 -6.26 -6.04
N ALA A 164 10.32 -6.64 -7.25
CA ALA A 164 9.67 -7.60 -8.16
C ALA A 164 9.16 -8.94 -7.57
N LYS A 165 9.60 -9.33 -6.36
CA LYS A 165 9.18 -10.56 -5.66
C LYS A 165 8.57 -10.32 -4.27
N SER A 166 8.63 -9.10 -3.77
CA SER A 166 8.26 -8.74 -2.41
C SER A 166 7.08 -7.79 -2.34
N PHE A 167 6.98 -6.86 -3.30
CA PHE A 167 5.96 -5.82 -3.29
C PHE A 167 5.68 -5.31 -4.70
N ALA A 168 4.40 -5.21 -5.02
CA ALA A 168 3.88 -4.48 -6.16
C ALA A 168 2.56 -3.81 -5.75
N GLN A 169 2.26 -2.67 -6.34
CA GLN A 169 1.05 -1.93 -6.05
C GLN A 169 0.51 -1.27 -7.31
N GLN A 170 -0.81 -1.20 -7.42
CA GLN A 170 -1.50 -0.38 -8.40
C GLN A 170 -1.97 0.91 -7.72
N TYR A 171 -1.66 2.05 -8.34
CA TYR A 171 -1.98 3.40 -7.85
C TYR A 171 -1.33 3.73 -6.50
N GLY A 172 -1.58 4.94 -6.01
CA GLY A 172 -1.04 5.44 -4.75
C GLY A 172 0.13 6.39 -4.94
N TYR A 173 0.80 6.69 -3.85
CA TYR A 173 1.99 7.54 -3.83
C TYR A 173 3.24 6.68 -3.68
N PHE A 174 4.25 6.91 -4.49
CA PHE A 174 5.55 6.25 -4.42
C PHE A 174 6.60 7.32 -4.18
N GLU A 175 7.49 7.14 -3.21
CA GLU A 175 8.51 8.12 -2.85
C GLU A 175 9.85 7.47 -2.55
N VAL A 176 10.91 8.18 -2.90
CA VAL A 176 12.25 7.96 -2.37
C VAL A 176 12.83 9.28 -1.88
N ARG A 177 13.54 9.23 -0.76
CA ARG A 177 14.42 10.30 -0.33
C ARG A 177 15.86 9.93 -0.62
N ALA A 178 16.51 10.64 -1.54
CA ALA A 178 17.85 10.31 -2.01
C ALA A 178 18.71 11.54 -2.26
N GLN A 179 20.03 11.36 -2.11
CA GLN A 179 21.05 12.25 -2.63
C GLN A 179 21.69 11.60 -3.85
N LEU A 180 21.72 12.33 -4.97
CA LEU A 180 22.13 11.81 -6.27
C LEU A 180 23.58 12.18 -6.60
N PRO A 181 24.33 11.35 -7.35
CA PRO A 181 25.66 11.71 -7.79
C PRO A 181 25.62 12.72 -8.95
N ALA A 182 26.55 13.67 -8.93
CA ALA A 182 26.96 14.41 -10.12
C ALA A 182 28.19 13.76 -10.76
N GLY A 183 28.36 13.94 -12.06
CA GLY A 183 29.47 13.43 -12.84
C GLY A 183 29.04 12.90 -14.21
N GLN A 184 29.91 13.09 -15.18
CA GLN A 184 29.68 12.68 -16.55
C GLN A 184 29.49 11.15 -16.65
N GLY A 185 28.37 10.73 -17.25
CA GLY A 185 27.99 9.33 -17.45
C GLY A 185 27.17 8.69 -16.34
N PHE A 186 27.07 9.27 -15.14
CA PHE A 186 26.22 8.69 -14.08
C PHE A 186 24.74 8.92 -14.35
N TRP A 187 23.91 7.92 -14.08
CA TRP A 187 22.48 7.95 -14.36
C TRP A 187 21.68 7.22 -13.27
N PRO A 188 21.41 7.89 -12.13
CA PRO A 188 20.51 7.39 -11.11
C PRO A 188 19.04 7.44 -11.58
N ALA A 189 18.26 6.43 -11.19
CA ALA A 189 16.83 6.37 -11.48
C ALA A 189 16.01 5.72 -10.35
N PHE A 190 14.75 6.16 -10.24
CA PHE A 190 13.68 5.49 -9.47
C PHE A 190 12.45 5.34 -10.37
N TRP A 191 12.00 4.11 -10.57
CA TRP A 191 11.07 3.78 -11.65
C TRP A 191 10.26 2.53 -11.33
N LEU A 192 9.22 2.29 -12.13
CA LEU A 192 8.22 1.25 -11.93
C LEU A 192 8.08 0.35 -13.16
N LEU A 193 7.93 -0.96 -12.94
CA LEU A 193 7.62 -1.94 -14.00
C LEU A 193 6.44 -2.86 -13.65
N PRO A 194 5.70 -3.38 -14.65
CA PRO A 194 4.54 -4.26 -14.44
C PRO A 194 4.90 -5.56 -13.73
N ALA A 195 4.11 -5.93 -12.71
CA ALA A 195 4.29 -7.17 -11.96
C ALA A 195 4.13 -8.44 -12.81
N ASN A 196 3.43 -8.36 -13.95
CA ASN A 196 3.33 -9.46 -14.92
C ASN A 196 4.60 -9.65 -15.78
N GLY A 197 5.62 -8.80 -15.62
CA GLY A 197 6.89 -8.86 -16.36
C GLY A 197 6.88 -8.27 -17.76
N GLY A 198 5.72 -7.76 -18.21
CA GLY A 198 5.58 -7.05 -19.48
C GLY A 198 6.37 -5.75 -19.52
N TRP A 199 6.70 -5.32 -20.74
CA TRP A 199 7.23 -3.98 -21.01
C TRP A 199 6.93 -3.61 -22.47
N PRO A 200 6.51 -2.37 -22.77
CA PRO A 200 5.88 -1.41 -21.85
C PRO A 200 4.56 -1.95 -21.23
N PRO A 201 3.98 -1.30 -20.19
CA PRO A 201 4.29 0.06 -19.73
C PRO A 201 5.47 0.18 -18.75
N GLU A 202 5.94 1.40 -18.54
CA GLU A 202 7.00 1.82 -17.60
C GLU A 202 6.68 3.22 -17.07
N ILE A 203 6.99 3.51 -15.80
CA ILE A 203 6.87 4.86 -15.24
C ILE A 203 8.16 5.22 -14.51
N ASP A 204 8.80 6.31 -14.91
CA ASP A 204 10.02 6.82 -14.30
C ASP A 204 9.65 7.97 -13.38
N ILE A 205 9.82 7.76 -12.07
CA ILE A 205 9.53 8.75 -11.03
C ILE A 205 10.60 9.83 -11.05
N PHE A 206 11.85 9.43 -11.23
CA PHE A 206 12.88 10.34 -11.75
C PHE A 206 13.95 9.57 -12.50
N GLU A 207 14.55 10.26 -13.45
CA GLU A 207 15.87 10.00 -13.98
C GLU A 207 16.67 11.30 -13.95
N VAL A 208 17.94 11.25 -13.56
CA VAL A 208 18.84 12.41 -13.58
C VAL A 208 20.12 12.03 -14.30
N LEU A 209 20.63 12.93 -15.13
CA LEU A 209 21.94 12.75 -15.77
C LEU A 209 22.98 13.47 -14.92
N GLY A 210 24.01 12.76 -14.47
CA GLY A 210 25.01 13.34 -13.58
C GLY A 210 25.81 14.50 -14.20
N ASN A 211 25.84 14.63 -15.54
CA ASN A 211 26.41 15.80 -16.23
C ASN A 211 25.50 17.02 -16.24
N ASP A 212 24.21 16.88 -15.91
CA ASP A 212 23.26 17.96 -15.68
C ASP A 212 22.38 17.64 -14.45
N PRO A 213 22.93 17.74 -13.23
CA PRO A 213 22.17 17.43 -12.01
C PRO A 213 21.13 18.51 -11.68
N THR A 214 20.93 19.52 -12.55
CA THR A 214 19.86 20.52 -12.42
C THR A 214 18.60 20.15 -13.20
N THR A 215 18.61 19.00 -13.88
CA THR A 215 17.49 18.53 -14.68
C THR A 215 17.11 17.11 -14.26
N ALA A 216 15.84 16.94 -13.91
CA ALA A 216 15.23 15.63 -13.72
C ALA A 216 14.24 15.35 -14.84
N TYR A 217 14.18 14.10 -15.25
CA TYR A 217 13.26 13.62 -16.25
C TYR A 217 12.19 12.78 -15.56
N ALA A 218 10.95 13.15 -15.81
CA ALA A 218 9.77 12.39 -15.43
C ALA A 218 9.17 11.82 -16.72
N SER A 219 9.11 10.51 -16.82
CA SER A 219 8.69 9.85 -18.05
C SER A 219 7.77 8.69 -17.79
N PHE A 220 7.08 8.29 -18.86
CA PHE A 220 6.40 7.01 -18.91
C PHE A 220 6.49 6.42 -20.32
N GLY A 221 6.66 5.11 -20.40
CA GLY A 221 6.57 4.33 -21.64
C GLY A 221 5.23 3.63 -21.73
N SER A 222 4.51 3.74 -22.86
CA SER A 222 3.20 3.08 -23.05
C SER A 222 3.07 2.54 -24.47
N LYS A 223 2.41 1.37 -24.63
CA LYS A 223 2.06 0.80 -25.94
C LYS A 223 0.90 1.53 -26.61
N THR A 224 0.07 2.21 -25.82
CA THR A 224 -1.17 2.86 -26.28
C THR A 224 -1.04 4.37 -26.46
N GLY A 225 0.03 4.98 -25.91
CA GLY A 225 0.26 6.43 -25.94
C GLY A 225 1.61 6.88 -26.48
N GLY A 226 2.45 5.99 -27.02
CA GLY A 226 3.73 6.34 -27.64
C GLY A 226 4.87 6.74 -26.69
N GLY A 227 4.61 6.73 -25.37
CA GLY A 227 5.52 7.23 -24.34
C GLY A 227 5.58 8.76 -24.31
N ALA A 228 5.71 9.34 -23.12
CA ALA A 228 5.94 10.77 -22.97
C ALA A 228 7.12 11.01 -22.02
N THR A 229 8.06 11.83 -22.47
CA THR A 229 9.14 12.35 -21.62
C THR A 229 8.82 13.78 -21.27
N GLN A 230 8.68 14.09 -19.99
CA GLN A 230 8.61 15.45 -19.48
C GLN A 230 9.94 15.81 -18.83
N THR A 231 10.54 16.89 -19.32
CA THR A 231 11.75 17.44 -18.71
C THR A 231 11.35 18.46 -17.65
N VAL A 232 11.73 18.20 -16.40
CA VAL A 232 11.56 19.12 -15.30
C VAL A 232 12.93 19.70 -14.94
N ARG A 233 13.05 21.02 -15.05
CA ARG A 233 14.24 21.71 -14.55
C ARG A 233 14.08 22.01 -13.07
N MET A 234 15.04 21.56 -12.28
CA MET A 234 15.04 21.61 -10.82
C MET A 234 16.12 22.60 -10.36
N LEU A 235 15.76 23.52 -9.46
CA LEU A 235 16.73 24.46 -8.89
C LEU A 235 16.54 24.54 -7.37
N PRO A 236 17.61 24.40 -6.57
CA PRO A 236 19.02 24.21 -6.97
C PRO A 236 19.41 22.75 -7.32
N ASP A 237 20.68 22.53 -7.67
CA ASP A 237 21.32 21.25 -8.04
C ASP A 237 20.94 20.05 -7.14
N LEU A 238 20.41 18.98 -7.75
CA LEU A 238 19.88 17.77 -7.09
C LEU A 238 20.95 16.84 -6.51
N SER A 239 22.24 17.10 -6.81
CA SER A 239 23.35 16.36 -6.21
C SER A 239 23.76 16.89 -4.84
N GLN A 240 23.26 18.07 -4.47
CA GLN A 240 23.61 18.75 -3.23
C GLN A 240 22.62 18.40 -2.12
N GLY A 241 22.94 17.33 -1.38
CA GLY A 241 22.11 16.86 -0.26
C GLY A 241 20.94 16.00 -0.72
N PHE A 242 20.06 15.69 0.23
CA PHE A 242 18.93 14.80 0.01
C PHE A 242 17.69 15.56 -0.47
N HIS A 243 17.04 15.02 -1.49
CA HIS A 243 15.76 15.46 -2.02
C HIS A 243 14.73 14.32 -1.92
N THR A 244 13.45 14.67 -1.85
CA THR A 244 12.37 13.69 -2.03
C THR A 244 11.84 13.72 -3.45
N PHE A 245 11.73 12.55 -4.07
CA PHE A 245 11.16 12.38 -5.39
C PHE A 245 9.94 11.48 -5.26
N GLY A 246 8.81 11.89 -5.83
CA GLY A 246 7.58 11.13 -5.68
C GLY A 246 6.65 11.17 -6.88
N LEU A 247 5.77 10.18 -6.92
CA LEU A 247 4.72 10.02 -7.92
C LEU A 247 3.41 9.73 -7.22
N ASP A 248 2.41 10.58 -7.44
CA ASP A 248 1.00 10.26 -7.21
C ASP A 248 0.41 9.64 -8.48
N TRP A 249 0.25 8.33 -8.47
CA TRP A 249 -0.35 7.56 -9.55
C TRP A 249 -1.80 7.25 -9.21
N GLN A 250 -2.73 7.80 -10.00
CA GLN A 250 -4.15 7.57 -9.90
C GLN A 250 -4.68 6.94 -11.18
N ALA A 251 -5.95 6.51 -11.16
CA ALA A 251 -6.59 5.92 -12.32
C ALA A 251 -6.69 6.87 -13.53
N ASP A 252 -6.72 8.18 -13.32
CA ASP A 252 -6.90 9.18 -14.39
C ASP A 252 -5.67 10.06 -14.63
N ARG A 253 -4.71 10.10 -13.69
CA ARG A 253 -3.55 10.99 -13.75
C ARG A 253 -2.30 10.42 -13.08
N LEU A 254 -1.16 10.84 -13.60
CA LEU A 254 0.17 10.71 -13.03
C LEU A 254 0.65 12.11 -12.65
N ARG A 255 1.07 12.33 -11.40
CA ARG A 255 1.65 13.60 -10.92
C ARG A 255 2.99 13.35 -10.26
N TRP A 256 4.03 14.01 -10.75
CA TRP A 256 5.38 13.90 -10.20
C TRP A 256 5.66 15.06 -9.26
N TYR A 257 6.42 14.77 -8.20
CA TYR A 257 6.74 15.70 -7.14
C TYR A 257 8.22 15.67 -6.81
N VAL A 258 8.74 16.83 -6.44
CA VAL A 258 10.09 16.97 -5.91
C VAL A 258 10.05 17.90 -4.72
N ASP A 259 10.57 17.43 -3.58
CA ASP A 259 10.52 18.13 -2.30
C ASP A 259 9.09 18.56 -1.94
N GLY A 260 8.12 17.70 -2.27
CA GLY A 260 6.68 17.92 -2.08
C GLY A 260 6.01 18.87 -3.10
N ASN A 261 6.77 19.47 -4.01
CA ASN A 261 6.23 20.36 -5.04
C ASN A 261 5.85 19.57 -6.29
N GLN A 262 4.62 19.69 -6.79
CA GLN A 262 4.24 19.09 -8.07
C GLN A 262 5.03 19.75 -9.21
N VAL A 263 5.71 18.94 -10.02
CA VAL A 263 6.59 19.42 -11.10
C VAL A 263 6.16 18.99 -12.50
N ALA A 264 5.40 17.90 -12.61
CA ALA A 264 4.86 17.40 -13.88
C ALA A 264 3.52 16.70 -13.66
N GLU A 265 2.71 16.64 -14.72
CA GLU A 265 1.43 15.91 -14.73
C GLU A 265 1.14 15.36 -16.12
N ALA A 266 0.56 14.16 -16.18
CA ALA A 266 0.03 13.55 -17.40
C ALA A 266 -1.24 12.75 -17.10
N ALA A 267 -2.04 12.48 -18.13
CA ALA A 267 -3.13 11.51 -18.02
C ALA A 267 -2.56 10.09 -17.88
N THR A 268 -3.17 9.24 -17.06
CA THR A 268 -2.75 7.83 -16.94
C THR A 268 -3.08 7.08 -18.23
N PRO A 269 -2.08 6.48 -18.92
CA PRO A 269 -2.31 5.65 -20.11
C PRO A 269 -3.18 4.42 -19.82
N ALA A 270 -3.92 3.97 -20.83
CA ALA A 270 -4.88 2.88 -20.70
C ALA A 270 -4.25 1.51 -20.34
N ASP A 271 -2.95 1.34 -20.58
CA ASP A 271 -2.20 0.13 -20.21
C ASP A 271 -1.56 0.22 -18.80
N MET A 272 -1.75 1.32 -18.06
CA MET A 272 -1.22 1.56 -16.71
C MET A 272 -2.30 1.42 -15.62
N HIS A 273 -3.06 0.33 -15.68
CA HIS A 273 -4.10 -0.03 -14.71
C HIS A 273 -3.89 -1.43 -14.12
N GLN A 274 -2.64 -1.74 -13.77
CA GLN A 274 -2.21 -3.03 -13.24
C GLN A 274 -1.10 -2.83 -12.20
N PRO A 275 -0.87 -3.74 -11.23
CA PRO A 275 0.19 -3.58 -10.25
C PRO A 275 1.58 -3.46 -10.87
N MET A 276 2.38 -2.52 -10.36
CA MET A 276 3.78 -2.31 -10.73
C MET A 276 4.68 -2.40 -9.49
N TYR A 277 5.91 -2.87 -9.67
CA TYR A 277 6.94 -2.95 -8.63
C TYR A 277 8.00 -1.86 -8.83
N MET A 278 8.71 -1.54 -7.76
CA MET A 278 9.73 -0.47 -7.74
C MET A 278 11.11 -0.97 -8.17
N LEU A 279 11.89 -0.08 -8.77
CA LEU A 279 13.30 -0.25 -9.10
C LEU A 279 14.07 1.01 -8.73
N LEU A 280 15.25 0.85 -8.11
CA LEU A 280 16.25 1.90 -7.95
C LEU A 280 17.59 1.40 -8.45
N ASN A 281 18.30 2.22 -9.21
CA ASN A 281 19.62 1.88 -9.73
C ASN A 281 20.48 3.12 -9.94
N LEU A 282 21.78 2.89 -10.03
CA LEU A 282 22.77 3.86 -10.50
C LEU A 282 23.45 3.33 -11.76
N ALA A 283 22.97 3.68 -12.94
CA ALA A 283 23.59 3.30 -14.20
C ALA A 283 24.84 4.14 -14.49
N VAL A 284 25.72 3.62 -15.36
CA VAL A 284 26.92 4.30 -15.85
C VAL A 284 26.96 4.21 -17.36
N GLY A 285 26.84 5.33 -18.06
CA GLY A 285 26.80 5.35 -19.52
C GLY A 285 28.15 5.10 -20.19
N ASP A 286 28.14 4.39 -21.32
CA ASP A 286 29.25 4.36 -22.28
C ASP A 286 28.95 5.26 -23.51
N THR A 287 29.82 5.20 -24.50
CA THR A 287 29.75 5.92 -25.78
C THR A 287 28.38 5.76 -26.44
N GLY A 288 27.68 6.88 -26.57
CA GLY A 288 26.37 6.95 -27.22
C GLY A 288 25.20 6.48 -26.35
N SER A 289 25.41 6.27 -25.05
CA SER A 289 24.35 6.26 -24.03
C SER A 289 23.80 7.67 -23.81
N TRP A 290 22.65 7.77 -23.16
CA TRP A 290 21.99 9.04 -22.88
C TRP A 290 22.77 10.00 -21.94
N PRO A 291 23.31 9.57 -20.78
CA PRO A 291 24.16 10.42 -19.96
C PRO A 291 25.53 10.68 -20.61
N GLY A 292 25.83 10.03 -21.74
CA GLY A 292 27.12 10.04 -22.41
C GLY A 292 28.13 9.09 -21.76
N GLN A 293 29.31 8.99 -22.38
CA GLN A 293 30.39 8.14 -21.85
C GLN A 293 30.86 8.66 -20.49
N TYR A 294 31.13 7.75 -19.55
CA TYR A 294 31.70 8.05 -18.24
C TYR A 294 33.04 8.80 -18.31
N ASP A 295 33.31 9.64 -17.30
CA ASP A 295 34.61 10.28 -17.10
C ASP A 295 35.53 9.42 -16.22
N ALA A 296 36.51 8.76 -16.82
CA ALA A 296 37.46 7.89 -16.12
C ALA A 296 38.31 8.61 -15.05
N SER A 297 38.36 9.95 -15.05
CA SER A 297 39.06 10.73 -14.02
C SER A 297 38.25 10.92 -12.73
N LYS A 298 36.94 10.66 -12.77
CA LYS A 298 36.02 10.69 -11.62
C LYS A 298 35.30 9.35 -11.51
N PRO A 299 36.03 8.28 -11.13
CA PRO A 299 35.58 6.92 -11.34
C PRO A 299 34.53 6.42 -10.35
N THR A 300 34.18 7.18 -9.31
CA THR A 300 33.30 6.67 -8.26
C THR A 300 32.17 7.65 -7.99
N ALA A 301 30.97 7.10 -7.90
CA ALA A 301 29.75 7.83 -7.57
C ALA A 301 28.92 7.05 -6.55
N HIS A 302 28.16 7.80 -5.76
CA HIS A 302 27.32 7.29 -4.70
C HIS A 302 25.90 7.81 -4.89
N MET A 303 24.94 6.92 -4.93
CA MET A 303 23.52 7.25 -4.76
C MET A 303 23.14 6.87 -3.34
N LEU A 304 22.90 7.89 -2.51
CA LEU A 304 22.56 7.70 -1.11
C LEU A 304 21.05 7.75 -0.95
N ILE A 305 20.47 6.79 -0.24
CA ILE A 305 19.02 6.61 -0.11
C ILE A 305 18.69 6.50 1.38
N ASP A 306 17.88 7.44 1.87
CA ASP A 306 17.42 7.48 3.26
C ASP A 306 16.20 6.58 3.46
N HIS A 307 15.20 6.69 2.57
CA HIS A 307 14.05 5.79 2.60
C HIS A 307 13.43 5.58 1.23
N VAL A 308 12.77 4.44 1.06
CA VAL A 308 11.81 4.17 -0.03
C VAL A 308 10.48 3.80 0.58
N LYS A 309 9.41 4.44 0.12
CA LYS A 309 8.06 4.24 0.67
C LYS A 309 7.03 4.23 -0.44
N ALA A 310 5.96 3.47 -0.21
CA ALA A 310 4.74 3.55 -0.99
C ALA A 310 3.55 3.66 -0.05
N TRP A 311 2.59 4.48 -0.47
CA TRP A 311 1.32 4.64 0.21
C TRP A 311 0.21 4.38 -0.80
N GLN A 312 -0.90 3.87 -0.30
CA GLN A 312 -2.13 3.82 -1.05
C GLN A 312 -2.99 5.00 -0.60
N HIS A 313 -3.61 5.70 -1.55
CA HIS A 313 -4.71 6.61 -1.21
C HIS A 313 -5.68 5.83 -0.33
N ALA A 314 -6.01 6.36 0.85
CA ALA A 314 -7.23 5.90 1.47
C ALA A 314 -8.30 6.15 0.41
N ALA A 315 -9.06 5.12 0.05
CA ALA A 315 -10.14 5.28 -0.92
C ALA A 315 -10.89 6.57 -0.58
N ALA A 316 -11.14 7.44 -1.57
CA ALA A 316 -11.94 8.63 -1.36
C ALA A 316 -13.27 8.19 -0.74
N THR A 317 -13.37 8.31 0.58
CA THR A 317 -14.54 7.90 1.33
C THR A 317 -15.08 9.18 1.91
N PRO A 318 -16.35 9.58 1.66
CA PRO A 318 -16.97 10.50 2.58
C PRO A 318 -17.01 9.76 3.93
N MET A 319 -16.09 10.13 4.82
CA MET A 319 -15.93 9.66 6.21
C MET A 319 -15.75 8.15 6.43
N LEU A 320 -14.51 7.72 6.66
CA LEU A 320 -14.20 6.64 7.61
C LEU A 320 -12.72 6.74 8.02
N ALA A 321 -12.44 7.62 8.99
CA ALA A 321 -11.20 7.59 9.73
C ALA A 321 -11.34 6.58 10.89
N ALA A 322 -10.26 5.80 11.08
CA ALA A 322 -9.92 5.04 12.28
C ALA A 322 -10.79 3.84 12.64
N ILE A 323 -10.30 2.62 12.34
CA ILE A 323 -10.30 1.51 13.31
C ILE A 323 -9.06 0.64 13.06
N ALA A 324 -8.12 0.63 14.00
CA ALA A 324 -7.01 -0.33 14.05
C ALA A 324 -6.95 -0.86 15.49
N GLY A 325 -7.44 -2.08 15.68
CA GLY A 325 -7.35 -2.86 16.92
C GLY A 325 -6.67 -4.21 16.66
N PRO A 326 -6.12 -4.86 17.71
CA PRO A 326 -5.41 -6.13 17.58
C PRO A 326 -6.37 -7.27 17.23
N ALA A 327 -6.21 -7.90 16.07
CA ALA A 327 -7.08 -9.00 15.63
C ALA A 327 -7.09 -10.18 16.61
N ASP A 328 -8.28 -10.62 17.05
CA ASP A 328 -8.46 -11.97 17.58
C ASP A 328 -8.27 -12.92 16.40
N ALA A 329 -7.10 -13.55 16.36
CA ALA A 329 -6.87 -14.64 15.44
C ALA A 329 -7.75 -15.81 15.87
N ILE A 330 -8.85 -16.06 15.17
CA ILE A 330 -9.62 -17.29 15.33
C ILE A 330 -8.79 -18.40 14.65
N ARG A 331 -8.10 -19.21 15.46
CA ARG A 331 -7.12 -20.21 14.97
C ARG A 331 -7.66 -21.64 14.89
N ALA A 332 -8.89 -21.87 15.35
CA ALA A 332 -9.49 -23.21 15.38
C ALA A 332 -10.76 -23.23 14.50
N GLY A 333 -10.99 -24.31 13.75
CA GLY A 333 -12.26 -24.48 13.03
C GLY A 333 -13.47 -24.49 13.98
N GLY A 334 -14.66 -24.15 13.48
CA GLY A 334 -15.90 -24.20 14.26
C GLY A 334 -16.88 -23.05 13.99
N SER A 335 -17.92 -22.97 14.83
CA SER A 335 -18.90 -21.88 14.84
C SER A 335 -18.62 -20.92 15.99
N TYR A 336 -18.61 -19.62 15.69
CA TYR A 336 -18.27 -18.55 16.63
C TYR A 336 -19.41 -17.55 16.72
N THR A 337 -19.93 -17.31 17.92
CA THR A 337 -20.92 -16.26 18.19
C THR A 337 -20.27 -15.15 19.00
N LEU A 338 -20.27 -13.93 18.47
CA LEU A 338 -19.65 -12.78 19.10
C LEU A 338 -20.61 -12.15 20.13
N GLN A 339 -20.18 -12.06 21.40
CA GLN A 339 -20.94 -11.37 22.45
C GLN A 339 -20.51 -9.91 22.56
N SER A 340 -21.45 -9.03 22.92
CA SER A 340 -21.38 -7.57 22.85
C SER A 340 -20.44 -6.89 23.89
N ASP A 341 -19.28 -7.47 24.20
CA ASP A 341 -18.36 -6.88 25.18
C ASP A 341 -17.55 -5.69 24.61
N GLY A 342 -17.66 -5.44 23.30
CA GLY A 342 -17.25 -4.21 22.62
C GLY A 342 -15.73 -4.00 22.55
N LYS A 343 -14.93 -5.07 22.64
CA LYS A 343 -13.47 -4.97 22.73
C LYS A 343 -12.72 -5.17 21.42
N LEU A 344 -13.40 -5.58 20.35
CA LEU A 344 -12.72 -5.87 19.09
C LEU A 344 -13.60 -5.68 17.84
N ASP A 345 -13.05 -4.95 16.88
CA ASP A 345 -13.70 -4.57 15.61
C ASP A 345 -13.00 -5.19 14.37
N LEU A 346 -11.98 -6.04 14.57
CA LEU A 346 -11.26 -6.75 13.51
C LEU A 346 -11.16 -8.24 13.82
N TYR A 347 -11.78 -9.07 12.98
CA TYR A 347 -11.73 -10.52 13.03
C TYR A 347 -10.83 -11.03 11.90
N ASP A 348 -9.77 -11.78 12.23
CA ASP A 348 -8.81 -12.31 11.25
C ASP A 348 -8.84 -13.84 11.23
N LEU A 349 -9.49 -14.37 10.19
CA LEU A 349 -9.65 -15.80 9.93
C LEU A 349 -8.52 -16.36 9.05
N ARG A 350 -7.58 -15.54 8.57
CA ARG A 350 -6.50 -15.98 7.64
C ARG A 350 -5.54 -17.01 8.23
N LYS A 351 -5.58 -17.23 9.55
CA LYS A 351 -4.80 -18.24 10.26
C LYS A 351 -5.59 -19.50 10.59
N ALA A 352 -6.84 -19.59 10.14
CA ALA A 352 -7.65 -20.79 10.28
C ALA A 352 -7.01 -21.97 9.53
N TRP A 353 -7.25 -23.18 10.02
CA TRP A 353 -6.80 -24.42 9.39
C TRP A 353 -7.96 -25.17 8.70
N SER A 354 -9.15 -24.59 8.70
CA SER A 354 -10.37 -25.08 8.07
C SER A 354 -11.38 -23.93 7.92
N ALA A 355 -12.44 -24.16 7.16
CA ALA A 355 -13.63 -23.31 7.08
C ALA A 355 -14.16 -22.87 8.46
N ILE A 356 -14.65 -21.64 8.54
CA ILE A 356 -15.20 -21.02 9.75
C ILE A 356 -16.64 -20.57 9.53
N SER A 357 -17.47 -20.71 10.57
CA SER A 357 -18.79 -20.07 10.63
C SER A 357 -18.79 -18.97 11.69
N LEU A 358 -18.92 -17.72 11.29
CA LEU A 358 -18.98 -16.54 12.14
C LEU A 358 -20.39 -15.97 12.21
N ASP A 359 -20.96 -15.94 13.41
CA ASP A 359 -22.20 -15.23 13.73
C ASP A 359 -21.87 -13.90 14.41
N ALA A 360 -22.00 -12.82 13.64
CA ALA A 360 -21.81 -11.44 14.06
C ALA A 360 -23.14 -10.74 14.41
N ALA A 361 -24.23 -11.50 14.64
CA ALA A 361 -25.54 -10.93 14.96
C ALA A 361 -25.56 -10.09 16.26
N GLY A 362 -24.69 -10.42 17.22
CA GLY A 362 -24.60 -9.75 18.52
C GLY A 362 -23.76 -8.46 18.54
N LEU A 363 -23.19 -8.05 17.41
CA LEU A 363 -22.31 -6.89 17.34
C LEU A 363 -23.07 -5.56 17.46
N SER A 364 -22.42 -4.58 18.08
CA SER A 364 -23.00 -3.26 18.34
C SER A 364 -23.42 -2.56 17.04
N PRO A 365 -24.64 -1.98 16.97
CA PRO A 365 -25.11 -1.25 15.80
C PRO A 365 -24.40 0.09 15.58
N HIS A 366 -23.60 0.54 16.54
CA HIS A 366 -22.93 1.85 16.52
C HIS A 366 -21.47 1.79 16.08
N VAL A 367 -20.98 0.60 15.72
CA VAL A 367 -19.58 0.38 15.37
C VAL A 367 -19.52 -0.37 14.03
N THR A 368 -18.54 0.00 13.21
CA THR A 368 -18.21 -0.70 11.98
C THR A 368 -17.23 -1.82 12.30
N HIS A 369 -17.56 -3.04 11.90
CA HIS A 369 -16.75 -4.24 12.15
C HIS A 369 -16.05 -4.65 10.86
N LEU A 370 -14.85 -5.22 10.95
CA LEU A 370 -14.09 -5.77 9.83
C LEU A 370 -13.84 -7.26 10.05
N VAL A 371 -14.14 -8.08 9.06
CA VAL A 371 -13.85 -9.51 9.04
C VAL A 371 -12.96 -9.80 7.83
N GLN A 372 -11.83 -10.44 8.08
CA GLN A 372 -10.94 -10.99 7.06
C GLN A 372 -11.13 -12.50 7.06
N GLY A 373 -11.71 -13.03 6.00
CA GLY A 373 -11.88 -14.45 5.77
C GLY A 373 -10.56 -15.16 5.48
N SER A 374 -10.66 -16.47 5.34
CA SER A 374 -9.57 -17.41 5.27
C SER A 374 -9.27 -17.80 3.81
N ALA A 375 -8.72 -18.99 3.61
CA ALA A 375 -8.53 -19.58 2.28
C ALA A 375 -9.47 -20.78 2.08
N PHE A 376 -10.52 -20.87 2.88
CA PHE A 376 -11.52 -21.93 2.92
C PHE A 376 -12.90 -21.31 2.91
N ASP A 377 -13.90 -22.09 2.49
CA ASP A 377 -15.31 -21.73 2.40
C ASP A 377 -15.89 -21.24 3.75
N ASP A 378 -15.86 -19.93 3.97
CA ASP A 378 -16.27 -19.30 5.22
C ASP A 378 -17.74 -18.88 5.17
N GLN A 379 -18.39 -18.93 6.33
CA GLN A 379 -19.78 -18.51 6.49
C GLN A 379 -19.86 -17.34 7.45
N VAL A 380 -20.35 -16.19 7.02
CA VAL A 380 -20.46 -15.00 7.87
C VAL A 380 -21.89 -14.48 7.90
N ARG A 381 -22.45 -14.28 9.10
CA ARG A 381 -23.78 -13.70 9.29
C ARG A 381 -23.70 -12.35 9.97
N ALA A 382 -24.11 -11.30 9.26
CA ALA A 382 -24.13 -9.94 9.79
C ALA A 382 -25.36 -9.64 10.67
N GLY A 383 -25.13 -8.81 11.69
CA GLY A 383 -26.13 -8.34 12.65
C GLY A 383 -26.76 -7.00 12.30
N ALA A 384 -27.07 -6.23 13.34
CA ALA A 384 -27.61 -4.87 13.18
C ALA A 384 -26.52 -3.80 12.97
N GLY A 385 -25.25 -4.13 13.24
CA GLY A 385 -24.11 -3.26 12.92
C GLY A 385 -23.63 -3.39 11.49
N THR A 386 -22.87 -2.39 11.04
CA THR A 386 -22.19 -2.41 9.75
C THR A 386 -21.02 -3.39 9.82
N LEU A 387 -20.94 -4.31 8.86
CA LEU A 387 -19.84 -5.26 8.74
C LEU A 387 -19.16 -5.10 7.38
N ASN A 388 -17.84 -4.95 7.39
CA ASN A 388 -16.98 -5.01 6.22
C ASN A 388 -16.38 -6.42 6.16
N PHE A 389 -16.68 -7.18 5.12
CA PHE A 389 -16.15 -8.54 4.94
C PHE A 389 -15.20 -8.59 3.75
N LEU A 390 -14.07 -9.26 3.94
CA LEU A 390 -13.10 -9.60 2.90
C LEU A 390 -13.00 -11.13 2.87
N GLY A 391 -13.67 -11.80 1.93
CA GLY A 391 -13.79 -13.27 1.86
C GLY A 391 -12.46 -13.99 1.77
N GLY A 392 -11.66 -13.68 0.76
CA GLY A 392 -10.31 -14.21 0.63
C GLY A 392 -10.25 -15.23 -0.48
N ALA A 393 -10.09 -16.52 -0.17
CA ALA A 393 -10.21 -17.58 -1.16
C ALA A 393 -11.16 -18.66 -0.65
N GLY A 394 -11.82 -19.36 -1.57
CA GLY A 394 -12.82 -20.38 -1.25
C GLY A 394 -14.22 -19.91 -1.60
N ASP A 395 -15.20 -20.80 -1.51
CA ASP A 395 -16.58 -20.49 -1.89
C ASP A 395 -17.32 -19.96 -0.64
N ASP A 396 -17.25 -18.65 -0.41
CA ASP A 396 -17.73 -18.03 0.83
C ASP A 396 -19.23 -17.77 0.79
N SER A 397 -19.85 -17.71 1.96
CA SER A 397 -21.27 -17.39 2.12
C SER A 397 -21.49 -16.25 3.09
N PHE A 398 -22.11 -15.17 2.62
CA PHE A 398 -22.35 -13.97 3.41
C PHE A 398 -23.85 -13.67 3.56
N TRP A 399 -24.37 -13.70 4.80
CA TRP A 399 -25.72 -13.23 5.11
C TRP A 399 -25.69 -11.77 5.55
N PHE A 400 -26.32 -10.91 4.77
CA PHE A 400 -26.50 -9.50 5.11
C PHE A 400 -27.42 -9.33 6.32
N GLY A 401 -27.13 -8.27 7.08
CA GLY A 401 -27.87 -7.86 8.26
C GLY A 401 -28.44 -6.46 8.10
N SER A 402 -29.15 -5.95 9.10
CA SER A 402 -29.84 -4.66 9.01
C SER A 402 -28.92 -3.43 9.11
N GLY A 403 -27.61 -3.63 9.20
CA GLY A 403 -26.58 -2.58 9.10
C GLY A 403 -25.96 -2.55 7.71
N ALA A 404 -25.67 -1.34 7.20
CA ALA A 404 -25.13 -1.13 5.86
C ALA A 404 -23.74 -1.75 5.72
N SER A 405 -23.66 -2.94 5.11
CA SER A 405 -22.47 -3.79 5.07
C SER A 405 -21.76 -3.69 3.72
N ARG A 406 -20.44 -3.88 3.71
CA ARG A 406 -19.63 -3.89 2.47
C ARG A 406 -18.92 -5.21 2.37
N VAL A 407 -19.12 -5.91 1.27
CA VAL A 407 -18.73 -7.32 1.15
C VAL A 407 -17.90 -7.49 -0.12
N PHE A 408 -16.71 -8.05 0.05
CA PHE A 408 -15.85 -8.53 -1.03
C PHE A 408 -15.80 -10.05 -0.94
N GLY A 409 -16.22 -10.74 -1.99
CA GLY A 409 -16.07 -12.19 -2.09
C GLY A 409 -14.60 -12.58 -2.29
N ASN A 410 -13.94 -11.89 -3.23
CA ASN A 410 -12.62 -12.19 -3.76
C ASN A 410 -12.62 -13.45 -4.64
N ALA A 411 -11.89 -14.50 -4.28
CA ALA A 411 -11.68 -15.64 -5.17
C ALA A 411 -12.54 -16.84 -4.76
N GLY A 412 -13.34 -17.37 -5.68
CA GLY A 412 -14.24 -18.50 -5.42
C GLY A 412 -15.64 -18.23 -5.97
N ASP A 413 -16.52 -19.23 -5.91
CA ASP A 413 -17.93 -19.07 -6.28
C ASP A 413 -18.71 -18.59 -5.05
N ASP A 414 -18.80 -17.27 -4.86
CA ASP A 414 -19.30 -16.70 -3.61
C ASP A 414 -20.82 -16.52 -3.59
N LEU A 415 -21.42 -16.75 -2.41
CA LEU A 415 -22.85 -16.65 -2.19
C LEU A 415 -23.20 -15.46 -1.30
N PHE A 416 -23.90 -14.48 -1.88
CA PHE A 416 -24.39 -13.29 -1.18
C PHE A 416 -25.88 -13.45 -0.85
N ILE A 417 -26.24 -13.50 0.43
CA ILE A 417 -27.62 -13.76 0.87
C ILE A 417 -28.26 -12.49 1.43
N LEU A 418 -29.30 -12.02 0.74
CA LEU A 418 -30.16 -10.91 1.17
C LEU A 418 -31.52 -11.43 1.63
N SER A 419 -31.85 -11.21 2.91
CA SER A 419 -33.15 -11.63 3.46
C SER A 419 -34.13 -10.45 3.56
N LYS A 420 -35.41 -10.71 3.26
CA LYS A 420 -36.48 -9.71 3.39
C LYS A 420 -36.52 -9.10 4.79
N GLY A 421 -36.58 -7.77 4.87
CA GLY A 421 -36.55 -7.01 6.12
C GLY A 421 -35.17 -6.89 6.79
N ARG A 422 -34.11 -7.45 6.18
CA ARG A 422 -32.73 -7.34 6.65
C ARG A 422 -31.83 -6.55 5.72
N ILE A 423 -32.25 -6.29 4.48
CA ILE A 423 -31.50 -5.43 3.54
C ILE A 423 -31.45 -4.00 4.07
N ALA A 424 -30.26 -3.43 4.19
CA ALA A 424 -30.02 -2.07 4.65
C ALA A 424 -29.75 -1.10 3.49
N ALA A 425 -30.08 0.17 3.70
CA ALA A 425 -29.72 1.20 2.73
C ALA A 425 -28.19 1.39 2.73
N GLY A 426 -27.56 1.18 1.56
CA GLY A 426 -26.12 1.30 1.42
C GLY A 426 -25.36 -0.01 1.60
N ASP A 427 -26.04 -1.16 1.62
CA ASP A 427 -25.39 -2.45 1.41
C ASP A 427 -24.64 -2.47 0.07
N GLN A 428 -23.45 -3.08 0.07
CA GLN A 428 -22.57 -3.16 -1.08
C GLN A 428 -21.98 -4.56 -1.25
N ILE A 429 -22.06 -5.07 -2.47
CA ILE A 429 -21.22 -6.17 -2.97
C ILE A 429 -20.20 -5.53 -3.92
N CYS A 430 -18.91 -5.74 -3.67
CA CYS A 430 -17.85 -4.90 -4.23
C CYS A 430 -17.09 -5.52 -5.42
N ASP A 431 -17.26 -6.80 -5.68
CA ASP A 431 -16.52 -7.56 -6.69
C ASP A 431 -17.33 -8.74 -7.28
N PHE A 432 -18.64 -8.57 -7.44
CA PHE A 432 -19.54 -9.62 -7.92
C PHE A 432 -19.12 -10.15 -9.31
N GLN A 433 -18.75 -11.41 -9.40
CA GLN A 433 -18.46 -12.09 -10.64
C GLN A 433 -19.72 -12.69 -11.26
N ARG A 434 -20.14 -12.15 -12.41
CA ARG A 434 -21.32 -12.66 -13.13
C ARG A 434 -21.05 -14.00 -13.81
N ASP A 435 -22.09 -14.81 -13.94
CA ASP A 435 -22.09 -16.02 -14.76
C ASP A 435 -22.06 -15.64 -16.25
N LEU A 436 -20.84 -15.46 -16.75
CA LEU A 436 -20.55 -15.18 -18.14
C LEU A 436 -19.80 -16.37 -18.77
N PRO A 437 -20.01 -16.64 -20.07
CA PRO A 437 -19.25 -17.67 -20.78
C PRO A 437 -17.75 -17.43 -20.67
N GLY A 438 -17.04 -18.39 -20.06
CA GLY A 438 -15.59 -18.34 -19.88
C GLY A 438 -15.10 -17.62 -18.62
N ALA A 439 -16.00 -17.17 -17.73
CA ALA A 439 -15.60 -16.80 -16.38
C ALA A 439 -15.10 -18.03 -15.61
N THR A 440 -14.10 -17.82 -14.75
CA THR A 440 -13.43 -18.88 -13.96
C THR A 440 -14.02 -19.06 -12.57
N GLU A 441 -14.87 -18.13 -12.16
CA GLU A 441 -15.58 -18.07 -10.88
C GLU A 441 -16.96 -17.45 -11.18
N HIS A 442 -17.98 -17.83 -10.42
CA HIS A 442 -19.38 -17.43 -10.60
C HIS A 442 -20.05 -17.15 -9.26
N ASP A 443 -20.27 -15.87 -8.98
CA ASP A 443 -20.97 -15.46 -7.78
C ASP A 443 -22.49 -15.55 -7.93
N MET A 444 -23.16 -15.72 -6.81
CA MET A 444 -24.60 -15.87 -6.74
C MET A 444 -25.23 -14.94 -5.71
N LEU A 445 -26.27 -14.23 -6.12
CA LEU A 445 -27.13 -13.48 -5.22
C LEU A 445 -28.37 -14.31 -4.84
N ARG A 446 -28.50 -14.67 -3.57
CA ARG A 446 -29.65 -15.39 -3.04
C ARG A 446 -30.58 -14.45 -2.27
N LEU A 447 -31.84 -14.40 -2.69
CA LEU A 447 -32.88 -13.52 -2.16
C LEU A 447 -33.86 -14.33 -1.33
N GLU A 448 -33.78 -14.23 0.00
CA GLU A 448 -34.55 -15.08 0.92
C GLU A 448 -35.78 -14.41 1.52
N GLY A 449 -36.86 -15.18 1.67
CA GLY A 449 -38.07 -14.73 2.37
C GLY A 449 -38.97 -13.79 1.55
N PHE A 450 -38.76 -13.75 0.24
CA PHE A 450 -39.59 -13.05 -0.73
C PHE A 450 -40.61 -14.00 -1.36
N SER A 451 -41.72 -13.47 -1.86
CA SER A 451 -42.70 -14.30 -2.57
C SER A 451 -42.19 -14.77 -3.93
N ALA A 452 -42.84 -15.79 -4.50
CA ALA A 452 -42.54 -16.27 -5.86
C ALA A 452 -42.81 -15.22 -6.95
N ALA A 453 -43.52 -14.13 -6.64
CA ALA A 453 -43.76 -13.01 -7.56
C ALA A 453 -42.72 -11.87 -7.42
N ALA A 454 -41.77 -12.00 -6.49
CA ALA A 454 -40.74 -11.01 -6.30
C ALA A 454 -39.77 -10.95 -7.48
N HIS A 455 -39.19 -9.76 -7.68
CA HIS A 455 -38.22 -9.52 -8.75
C HIS A 455 -37.18 -8.49 -8.32
N LEU A 456 -36.03 -8.53 -8.98
CA LEU A 456 -34.91 -7.63 -8.74
C LEU A 456 -34.93 -6.53 -9.81
N ASP A 457 -35.12 -5.29 -9.39
CA ASP A 457 -35.18 -4.12 -10.26
C ASP A 457 -33.82 -3.41 -10.31
N LEU A 458 -33.31 -3.17 -11.52
CA LEU A 458 -32.20 -2.23 -11.73
C LEU A 458 -32.70 -0.78 -11.63
N LYS A 459 -32.08 0.01 -10.76
CA LYS A 459 -32.41 1.44 -10.55
C LYS A 459 -31.43 2.40 -11.22
N GLY A 460 -30.22 1.95 -11.52
CA GLY A 460 -29.19 2.79 -12.10
C GLY A 460 -27.86 2.06 -12.23
N SER A 461 -27.01 2.56 -13.12
CA SER A 461 -25.67 2.04 -13.36
C SER A 461 -24.69 3.19 -13.50
N THR A 462 -23.54 3.10 -12.85
CA THR A 462 -22.42 4.03 -12.96
C THR A 462 -21.13 3.22 -13.09
N GLY A 463 -20.59 3.13 -14.31
CA GLY A 463 -19.46 2.25 -14.61
C GLY A 463 -19.78 0.79 -14.29
N ALA A 464 -18.93 0.17 -13.47
CA ALA A 464 -19.09 -1.21 -13.01
C ALA A 464 -20.08 -1.37 -11.84
N VAL A 465 -20.62 -0.29 -11.28
CA VAL A 465 -21.56 -0.36 -10.15
C VAL A 465 -22.99 -0.25 -10.66
N GLN A 466 -23.84 -1.20 -10.26
CA GLN A 466 -25.27 -1.18 -10.47
C GLN A 466 -26.00 -1.06 -9.13
N SER A 467 -27.10 -0.33 -9.12
CA SER A 467 -27.97 -0.20 -7.96
C SER A 467 -29.25 -0.99 -8.19
N TYR A 468 -29.60 -1.89 -7.26
CA TYR A 468 -30.78 -2.75 -7.35
C TYR A 468 -31.73 -2.57 -6.16
N GLN A 469 -33.00 -2.90 -6.36
CA GLN A 469 -33.99 -3.08 -5.30
C GLN A 469 -34.77 -4.37 -5.53
N VAL A 470 -35.13 -5.06 -4.45
CA VAL A 470 -36.05 -6.19 -4.51
C VAL A 470 -37.47 -5.67 -4.31
N VAL A 471 -38.35 -5.98 -5.26
CA VAL A 471 -39.77 -5.62 -5.23
C VAL A 471 -40.59 -6.88 -4.98
N ASP A 472 -41.47 -6.84 -3.98
CA ASP A 472 -42.33 -7.95 -3.60
C ASP A 472 -43.72 -7.43 -3.18
N GLY A 473 -44.62 -7.31 -4.16
CA GLY A 473 -45.92 -6.68 -3.98
C GLY A 473 -45.79 -5.19 -3.64
N ALA A 474 -46.29 -4.79 -2.46
CA ALA A 474 -46.17 -3.42 -1.96
C ALA A 474 -44.83 -3.16 -1.24
N TYR A 475 -44.06 -4.20 -0.96
CA TYR A 475 -42.75 -4.07 -0.33
C TYR A 475 -41.70 -3.72 -1.38
N VAL A 476 -40.86 -2.72 -1.09
CA VAL A 476 -39.68 -2.37 -1.87
C VAL A 476 -38.50 -2.32 -0.90
N SER A 477 -37.44 -3.09 -1.16
CA SER A 477 -36.25 -3.06 -0.32
C SER A 477 -35.52 -1.72 -0.44
N PRO A 478 -34.65 -1.37 0.52
CA PRO A 478 -33.60 -0.39 0.29
C PRO A 478 -32.75 -0.74 -0.94
N VAL A 479 -32.08 0.28 -1.48
CA VAL A 479 -31.14 0.11 -2.60
C VAL A 479 -29.89 -0.61 -2.11
N ILE A 480 -29.53 -1.68 -2.81
CA ILE A 480 -28.22 -2.33 -2.71
C ILE A 480 -27.37 -1.95 -3.92
N PHE A 481 -26.07 -1.79 -3.70
CA PHE A 481 -25.08 -1.56 -4.76
C PHE A 481 -24.30 -2.83 -5.03
N ILE A 482 -24.18 -3.19 -6.30
CA ILE A 482 -23.45 -4.38 -6.75
C ILE A 482 -22.45 -3.90 -7.79
N GLN A 483 -21.17 -4.03 -7.47
CA GLN A 483 -20.09 -3.79 -8.41
C GLN A 483 -19.75 -5.09 -9.11
N THR A 484 -19.99 -5.17 -10.40
CA THR A 484 -19.70 -6.37 -11.19
C THR A 484 -18.32 -6.31 -11.81
N VAL A 485 -17.58 -7.41 -11.73
CA VAL A 485 -16.28 -7.53 -12.40
C VAL A 485 -16.50 -7.54 -13.92
N GLY A 486 -15.76 -6.69 -14.63
CA GLY A 486 -15.98 -6.45 -16.06
C GLY A 486 -17.24 -5.61 -16.37
N GLY A 487 -17.99 -5.17 -15.35
CA GLY A 487 -19.21 -4.40 -15.48
C GLY A 487 -20.39 -5.19 -16.03
N GLY A 488 -21.49 -4.50 -16.31
CA GLY A 488 -22.74 -5.07 -16.85
C GLY A 488 -23.72 -5.50 -15.77
N THR A 489 -24.98 -5.73 -16.15
CA THR A 489 -26.10 -5.98 -15.23
C THR A 489 -26.27 -7.46 -14.93
N LEU A 490 -26.75 -7.77 -13.73
CA LEU A 490 -27.21 -9.11 -13.36
C LEU A 490 -28.31 -9.62 -14.29
N THR A 491 -28.31 -10.92 -14.52
CA THR A 491 -29.26 -11.72 -15.27
C THR A 491 -29.87 -12.78 -14.36
N THR A 492 -30.84 -13.55 -14.85
CA THR A 492 -31.45 -14.64 -14.08
C THR A 492 -30.50 -15.79 -13.74
N ALA A 493 -29.29 -15.81 -14.31
CA ALA A 493 -28.25 -16.75 -13.94
C ALA A 493 -27.50 -16.31 -12.65
N ASP A 494 -27.49 -15.00 -12.37
CA ASP A 494 -26.70 -14.40 -11.29
C ASP A 494 -27.46 -14.32 -9.95
N TYR A 495 -28.76 -14.63 -9.95
CA TYR A 495 -29.56 -14.56 -8.74
C TYR A 495 -30.69 -15.58 -8.69
N VAL A 496 -31.07 -15.95 -7.47
CA VAL A 496 -32.17 -16.86 -7.17
C VAL A 496 -33.03 -16.33 -6.02
N PHE A 497 -34.34 -16.54 -6.12
CA PHE A 497 -35.26 -16.36 -5.01
C PHE A 497 -35.46 -17.69 -4.28
N ALA A 498 -35.29 -17.70 -2.95
CA ALA A 498 -35.27 -18.90 -2.11
C ALA A 498 -36.20 -18.82 -0.89
#